data_AF-M5B1N0-F1
#
_entry.id   AF-M5B1N0-F1
#
_cell.length_a   1.000
_cell.length_b   1.000
_cell.length_c   1.000
_cell.angle_alpha   90.00
_cell.angle_beta   90.00
_cell.angle_gamma   90.00
#
_symmetry.space_group_name_H-M   'P 1'
#
loop_
_entity.id
_entity.type
_entity.pdbx_description
1 polymer ?
#
loop_
_entity_poly.entity_id
_entity_poly.type
_entity_poly.pdbx_seq_one_letter_code
_entity_poly.pdbx_strand_id
1 'polypeptide(L)'
;MSPSCYFPLRLFFDGTVVEGANGVFANNPTKIASFFENFFKDNQELRHLYCISPNSDDYETEWGVAGCKKDGKLFVFHGFDRYKFNQQNKISFLKVEIRKWKSSH
;
A
#
# COMPACT_ATOMS: atom_id res chain seq x y z
N MET A 1 -11.05 -18.09 -7.70
CA MET A 1 -10.39 -16.80 -7.36
C MET A 1 -11.48 -15.76 -7.15
N SER A 2 -11.46 -15.03 -6.02
CA SER A 2 -12.54 -14.09 -5.67
C SER A 2 -12.38 -12.76 -6.42
N PRO A 3 -13.46 -12.17 -6.98
CA PRO A 3 -13.41 -10.94 -7.77
C PRO A 3 -12.94 -9.67 -7.03
N SER A 4 -12.72 -9.73 -5.71
CA SER A 4 -12.27 -8.60 -4.90
C SER A 4 -10.80 -8.19 -5.08
N CYS A 5 -9.93 -9.07 -5.62
CA CYS A 5 -8.50 -8.75 -5.82
C CYS A 5 -8.19 -7.96 -7.10
N TYR A 6 -9.13 -7.80 -8.03
CA TYR A 6 -8.88 -7.12 -9.32
C TYR A 6 -8.95 -5.59 -9.26
N PHE A 7 -9.58 -5.03 -8.24
CA PHE A 7 -9.87 -3.59 -8.18
C PHE A 7 -8.62 -2.69 -8.17
N PRO A 8 -7.52 -3.02 -7.46
CA PRO A 8 -6.34 -2.15 -7.41
C PRO A 8 -5.61 -2.07 -8.75
N LEU A 9 -5.52 -3.17 -9.51
CA LEU A 9 -4.62 -3.28 -10.66
C LEU A 9 -4.94 -2.29 -11.79
N ARG A 10 -6.21 -1.92 -11.96
CA ARG A 10 -6.61 -0.95 -12.99
C ARG A 10 -6.10 0.46 -12.72
N LEU A 11 -5.63 0.75 -11.50
CA LEU A 11 -5.08 2.05 -11.12
C LEU A 11 -3.59 2.18 -11.50
N PHE A 12 -2.91 1.07 -11.73
CA PHE A 12 -1.48 1.01 -12.01
C PHE A 12 -1.19 1.06 -13.51
N PHE A 13 -0.11 1.73 -13.86
CA PHE A 13 0.50 1.65 -15.18
C PHE A 13 1.24 0.31 -15.32
N ASP A 14 1.33 -0.26 -16.52
CA ASP A 14 2.00 -1.56 -16.70
C ASP A 14 3.47 -1.54 -16.29
N GLY A 15 4.15 -0.40 -16.48
CA GLY A 15 5.53 -0.17 -16.04
C GLY A 15 5.68 0.30 -14.59
N THR A 16 4.67 0.12 -13.72
CA THR A 16 4.75 0.59 -12.33
C THR A 16 5.80 -0.15 -11.53
N VAL A 17 6.50 0.60 -10.67
CA VAL A 17 7.32 0.06 -9.58
C VAL A 17 6.60 0.28 -8.24
N VAL A 18 6.48 -0.80 -7.46
CA VAL A 18 5.97 -0.80 -6.08
C VAL A 18 7.07 -1.28 -5.13
N GLU A 19 7.37 -0.44 -4.13
CA GLU A 19 8.29 -0.72 -3.03
C GLU A 19 7.48 -0.89 -1.74
N GLY A 20 7.37 -2.12 -1.24
CA GLY A 20 6.64 -2.44 -0.02
C GLY A 20 7.46 -2.23 1.24
N ALA A 21 6.80 -1.85 2.34
CA ALA A 21 7.44 -1.67 3.65
C ALA A 21 8.11 -2.94 4.23
N ASN A 22 7.77 -4.11 3.68
CA ASN A 22 8.36 -5.41 4.02
C ASN A 22 9.58 -5.78 3.15
N GLY A 23 10.09 -4.84 2.34
CA GLY A 23 11.21 -5.07 1.42
C GLY A 23 10.80 -5.70 0.08
N VAL A 24 9.51 -5.86 -0.19
CA VAL A 24 9.05 -6.33 -1.51
C VAL A 24 9.32 -5.28 -2.58
N PHE A 25 9.84 -5.75 -3.72
CA PHE A 25 10.00 -4.94 -4.93
C PHE A 25 9.20 -5.57 -6.09
N ALA A 26 8.12 -4.91 -6.51
CA ALA A 26 7.24 -5.37 -7.57
C ALA A 26 7.29 -4.39 -8.75
N ASN A 27 7.80 -4.86 -9.90
CA ASN A 27 8.11 -4.02 -11.06
C ASN A 27 7.37 -4.47 -12.34
N ASN A 28 6.30 -5.24 -12.18
CA ASN A 28 5.42 -5.65 -13.28
C ASN A 28 4.04 -6.00 -12.71
N PRO A 29 2.99 -6.04 -13.56
CA PRO A 29 1.62 -6.25 -13.10
C PRO A 29 1.41 -7.54 -12.31
N THR A 30 2.08 -8.64 -12.68
CA THR A 30 1.97 -9.93 -11.99
C THR A 30 2.52 -9.87 -10.56
N LYS A 31 3.68 -9.22 -10.37
CA LYS A 31 4.27 -9.03 -9.04
C LYS A 31 3.43 -8.08 -8.19
N ILE A 32 2.88 -7.03 -8.79
CA ILE A 32 1.98 -6.08 -8.10
C ILE A 32 0.71 -6.82 -7.64
N ALA A 33 0.11 -7.64 -8.51
CA ALA A 33 -1.03 -8.47 -8.15
C ALA A 33 -0.69 -9.40 -6.97
N SER A 34 0.45 -10.06 -7.04
CA SER A 34 0.92 -10.96 -5.97
C SER A 34 1.15 -10.24 -4.64
N PHE A 35 1.68 -9.01 -4.67
CA PHE A 35 1.87 -8.17 -3.48
C PHE A 35 0.54 -7.91 -2.77
N PHE A 36 -0.47 -7.45 -3.50
CA PHE A 36 -1.80 -7.19 -2.93
C PHE A 36 -2.52 -8.47 -2.53
N GLU A 37 -2.45 -9.53 -3.34
CA GLU A 37 -3.03 -10.82 -3.01
C GLU A 37 -2.48 -11.37 -1.69
N ASN A 38 -1.16 -11.34 -1.49
CA ASN A 38 -0.55 -11.82 -0.26
C ASN A 38 -0.98 -10.97 0.93
N PHE A 39 -1.00 -9.63 0.76
CA PHE A 39 -1.50 -8.73 1.79
C PHE A 39 -2.95 -9.04 2.19
N PHE A 40 -3.87 -9.24 1.23
CA PHE A 40 -5.26 -9.57 1.57
C PHE A 40 -5.46 -11.01 2.02
N LYS A 41 -4.60 -11.95 1.61
CA LYS A 41 -4.66 -13.35 2.08
C LYS A 41 -4.27 -13.47 3.54
N ASP A 42 -3.37 -12.63 4.03
CA ASP A 42 -2.86 -12.69 5.41
C ASP A 42 -3.78 -12.04 6.44
N ASN A 43 -4.66 -11.14 6.00
CA ASN A 43 -5.49 -10.33 6.89
C ASN A 43 -6.97 -10.72 6.78
N GLN A 44 -7.62 -10.93 7.91
CA GLN A 44 -9.05 -11.19 8.00
C GLN A 44 -9.86 -9.89 7.95
N GLU A 45 -9.40 -8.86 8.66
CA GLU A 45 -10.05 -7.55 8.71
C GLU A 45 -9.00 -6.44 8.67
N LEU A 46 -9.32 -5.36 7.97
CA LEU A 46 -8.47 -4.18 7.81
C LEU A 46 -9.33 -2.92 7.82
N ARG A 47 -8.92 -1.93 8.61
CA ARG A 47 -9.51 -0.59 8.58
C ARG A 47 -8.41 0.44 8.38
N HIS A 48 -8.50 1.17 7.28
CA HIS A 48 -7.55 2.21 6.91
C HIS A 48 -8.16 3.58 7.19
N LEU A 49 -7.36 4.47 7.76
CA LEU A 49 -7.58 5.91 7.82
C LEU A 49 -6.41 6.57 7.09
N TYR A 50 -6.66 7.65 6.37
CA TYR A 50 -5.64 8.33 5.60
C TYR A 50 -5.87 9.84 5.57
N CYS A 51 -4.77 10.58 5.43
CA CYS A 51 -4.75 12.02 5.24
C CYS A 51 -3.88 12.34 4.02
N ILE A 52 -4.48 12.99 3.02
CA ILE A 52 -3.79 13.39 1.79
C ILE A 52 -3.33 14.83 1.98
N SER A 53 -2.07 15.12 1.68
CA SER A 53 -1.54 16.48 1.62
C SER A 53 -1.40 16.93 0.17
N PRO A 54 -2.35 17.70 -0.39
CA PRO A 54 -2.38 18.02 -1.83
C PRO A 54 -1.33 19.06 -2.27
N ASN A 55 -0.56 19.63 -1.34
CA ASN A 55 0.34 20.76 -1.60
C ASN A 55 1.83 20.39 -1.65
N SER A 56 2.18 19.10 -1.59
CA SER A 56 3.58 18.67 -1.76
C SER A 56 3.85 18.35 -3.23
N ASP A 57 5.01 18.80 -3.74
CA ASP A 57 5.51 18.46 -5.08
C ASP A 57 5.65 16.93 -5.29
N ASP A 58 5.73 16.18 -4.19
CA ASP A 58 5.66 14.73 -4.15
C ASP A 58 4.31 14.30 -3.57
N TYR A 59 3.51 13.52 -4.31
CA TYR A 59 2.27 12.98 -3.76
C TYR A 59 2.58 12.05 -2.58
N GLU A 60 2.23 12.52 -1.37
CA GLU A 60 2.40 11.79 -0.13
C GLU A 60 1.05 11.67 0.59
N THR A 61 0.78 10.49 1.14
CA THR A 61 -0.40 10.23 1.97
C THR A 61 0.05 9.61 3.28
N GLU A 62 -0.27 10.26 4.39
CA GLU A 62 -0.14 9.66 5.71
C GLU A 62 -1.29 8.68 5.95
N TRP A 63 -1.00 7.52 6.52
CA TRP A 63 -2.01 6.51 6.80
C TRP A 63 -1.82 5.84 8.15
N GLY A 64 -2.94 5.39 8.71
CA GLY A 64 -3.02 4.49 9.84
C GLY A 64 -3.88 3.29 9.47
N VAL A 65 -3.42 2.09 9.80
CA VAL A 65 -4.19 0.86 9.58
C VAL A 65 -4.25 0.05 10.87
N ALA A 66 -5.46 -0.34 11.25
CA ALA A 66 -5.70 -1.37 12.26
C ALA A 66 -6.18 -2.63 11.53
N GLY A 67 -5.69 -3.80 11.95
CA GLY A 67 -6.05 -5.05 11.31
C GLY A 67 -6.01 -6.26 12.23
N CYS A 68 -6.69 -7.31 11.77
CA CYS A 68 -6.69 -8.64 12.37
C CYS A 68 -6.17 -9.65 11.34
N LYS A 69 -5.17 -10.44 11.73
CA LYS A 69 -4.64 -11.55 10.94
C LYS A 69 -5.59 -12.74 10.96
N LYS A 70 -5.45 -13.66 10.01
CA LYS A 70 -6.25 -14.90 9.99
C LYS A 70 -6.04 -15.83 11.19
N ASP A 71 -4.92 -15.70 11.88
CA ASP A 71 -4.64 -16.41 13.14
C ASP A 71 -5.22 -15.68 14.38
N GLY A 72 -5.96 -14.58 14.17
CA GLY A 72 -6.56 -13.77 15.23
C GLY A 72 -5.64 -12.68 15.80
N LYS A 73 -4.37 -12.59 15.36
CA LYS A 73 -3.44 -11.58 15.87
C LYS A 73 -3.81 -10.18 15.40
N LEU A 74 -3.99 -9.26 16.36
CA LEU A 74 -4.22 -7.85 16.09
C LEU A 74 -2.91 -7.10 15.80
N PHE A 75 -2.99 -6.10 14.93
CA PHE A 75 -1.89 -5.17 14.67
C PHE A 75 -2.40 -3.77 14.35
N VAL A 76 -1.53 -2.79 14.59
CA VAL A 76 -1.72 -1.41 14.17
C VAL A 76 -0.42 -0.94 13.52
N PHE A 77 -0.53 -0.32 12.36
CA PHE A 77 0.58 0.34 11.70
C PHE A 77 0.22 1.80 11.39
N HIS A 78 1.27 2.60 11.34
CA HIS A 78 1.25 3.98 10.90
C HIS A 78 2.36 4.15 9.87
N GLY A 79 2.15 4.99 8.87
CA GLY A 79 3.08 5.10 7.77
C GLY A 79 2.71 6.14 6.74
N PHE A 80 3.48 6.13 5.65
CA PHE A 80 3.33 7.03 4.53
C PHE A 80 3.40 6.26 3.21
N ASP A 81 2.55 6.64 2.26
CA ASP A 81 2.66 6.24 0.87
C ASP A 81 3.19 7.42 0.07
N ARG A 82 4.26 7.19 -0.70
CA ARG A 82 4.75 8.13 -1.72
C ARG A 82 4.47 7.57 -3.09
N TYR A 83 3.81 8.34 -3.95
CA TYR A 83 3.41 7.85 -5.26
C TYR A 83 3.58 8.90 -6.34
N LYS A 84 3.60 8.43 -7.59
CA LYS A 84 3.63 9.28 -8.79
C LYS A 84 2.61 8.78 -9.78
N PHE A 85 2.05 9.70 -10.57
CA PHE A 85 1.21 9.37 -11.70
C PHE A 85 1.95 9.58 -13.01
N ASN A 86 1.62 8.80 -14.03
CA ASN A 86 2.00 9.09 -15.41
C ASN A 86 1.02 10.08 -16.06
N GLN A 87 1.26 10.41 -17.32
CA GLN A 87 0.42 11.33 -18.10
C GLN A 87 -1.02 10.83 -18.32
N GLN A 88 -1.29 9.54 -18.12
CA GLN A 88 -2.62 8.94 -18.20
C GLN A 88 -3.32 8.83 -16.83
N ASN A 89 -2.84 9.54 -15.81
CA ASN A 89 -3.35 9.46 -14.43
C ASN A 89 -3.37 8.04 -13.85
N LYS A 90 -2.42 7.20 -14.27
CA LYS A 90 -2.15 5.88 -13.66
C LYS A 90 -0.97 5.99 -12.72
N ILE A 91 -1.02 5.27 -11.61
CA ILE A 91 0.12 5.19 -10.68
C ILE A 91 1.30 4.61 -11.45
N SER A 92 2.44 5.30 -11.47
CA SER A 92 3.69 4.87 -12.12
C SER A 92 4.77 4.48 -11.11
N PHE A 93 4.61 4.93 -9.86
CA PHE A 93 5.45 4.57 -8.73
C PHE A 93 4.62 4.58 -7.45
N LEU A 94 4.89 3.63 -6.55
CA LEU A 94 4.34 3.59 -5.19
C LEU A 94 5.42 3.08 -4.24
N LYS A 95 5.66 3.80 -3.14
CA LYS A 95 6.50 3.36 -2.03
C LYS A 95 5.70 3.43 -0.74
N VAL A 96 5.64 2.31 -0.03
CA VAL A 96 4.95 2.17 1.25
C VAL A 96 6.00 2.15 2.36
N GLU A 97 5.88 3.04 3.33
CA GLU A 97 6.81 3.15 4.45
C GLU A 97 6.06 3.01 5.79
N ILE A 98 6.38 2.00 6.60
CA ILE A 98 5.89 1.92 7.98
C ILE A 98 6.78 2.78 8.88
N ARG A 99 6.18 3.71 9.61
CA ARG A 99 6.84 4.48 10.68
C ARG A 99 6.61 3.76 12.01
N LYS A 100 7.70 3.37 12.66
CA LYS A 100 7.64 2.97 14.06
C LYS A 100 7.49 4.23 14.90
N TRP A 101 6.55 4.20 15.85
CA TRP A 101 6.49 5.22 16.88
C TRP A 101 7.81 5.22 17.64
N LYS A 102 8.57 6.33 17.57
CA LYS A 102 9.68 6.51 18.49
C LYS A 102 9.08 6.97 19.80
N SER A 103 9.01 6.07 20.79
CA SER A 103 8.76 6.47 22.17
C SER A 103 9.98 7.26 22.64
N SER A 104 9.86 8.58 22.67
CA SER A 104 10.74 9.45 23.43
C SER A 104 10.57 9.10 24.91
N HIS A 105 11.57 8.39 25.45
CA HIS A 105 11.77 8.23 26.89
C HIS A 105 12.47 9.48 27.42
#